data_AF-A0A7S3K564-F1
#
_entry.id   AF-A0A7S3K564-F1
#
_cell.length_a   1.000
_cell.length_b   1.000
_cell.length_c   1.000
_cell.angle_alpha   90.00
_cell.angle_beta   90.00
_cell.angle_gamma   90.00
#
_symmetry.space_group_name_H-M   'P 1'
#
loop_
_entity.id
_entity.type
_entity.pdbx_description
1 polymer ?
#
loop_
_entity_poly.entity_id
_entity_poly.type
_entity_poly.pdbx_seq_one_letter_code
_entity_poly.pdbx_strand_id
1 'polypeptide(L)'
;MQYENHSDFEQNRHDMTHQVSTRWYRAPELLFGARRYSQAIDLWGVGVVLAELIANLPLFPGASDLDQLIRIFRLRGSPTTERWPSAVNLPDFDKIHFPDTPPTPLNIEKGLTKAPTHTVQLLDALLQLEPTKRPTALTAFSFHFFQLAPPASDPFIIKILIDRRRTQQQKMKKSSSTDD
;
A
#
# COMPACT_ATOMS: atom_id res chain seq x y z
N MET A 1 -37.88 -21.51 -11.68
CA MET A 1 -36.83 -21.16 -10.70
C MET A 1 -36.46 -19.72 -10.96
N GLN A 2 -37.03 -18.82 -10.16
CA GLN A 2 -36.79 -17.38 -10.24
C GLN A 2 -35.45 -17.10 -9.55
N TYR A 3 -34.59 -16.34 -10.22
CA TYR A 3 -33.33 -15.87 -9.67
C TYR A 3 -33.64 -14.84 -8.58
N GLU A 4 -33.50 -15.24 -7.31
CA GLU A 4 -33.56 -14.32 -6.19
C GLU A 4 -32.31 -13.43 -6.18
N ASN A 5 -32.52 -12.18 -6.57
CA ASN A 5 -31.92 -10.95 -6.04
C ASN A 5 -30.55 -11.07 -5.36
N HIS A 6 -29.50 -10.78 -6.12
CA HIS A 6 -28.15 -10.45 -5.61
C HIS A 6 -28.08 -9.09 -4.86
N SER A 7 -29.21 -8.41 -4.63
CA SER A 7 -29.26 -7.07 -4.03
C SER A 7 -29.30 -7.04 -2.49
N ASP A 8 -29.65 -8.15 -1.83
CA ASP A 8 -30.00 -8.11 -0.40
C ASP A 8 -28.81 -8.29 0.55
N PHE A 9 -27.61 -8.60 0.04
CA PHE A 9 -26.39 -8.75 0.85
C PHE A 9 -25.64 -7.44 1.11
N GLU A 10 -25.98 -6.34 0.44
CA GLU A 10 -25.28 -5.05 0.66
C GLU A 10 -25.87 -4.21 1.80
N GLN A 11 -27.09 -4.51 2.26
CA GLN A 11 -27.86 -3.61 3.12
C GLN A 11 -27.52 -3.71 4.63
N ASN A 12 -26.66 -4.65 5.05
CA ASN A 12 -26.40 -4.91 6.48
C ASN A 12 -24.90 -4.95 6.85
N ARG A 13 -24.11 -3.98 6.35
CA ARG A 13 -22.73 -3.78 6.81
C ARG A 13 -22.72 -2.93 8.08
N HIS A 14 -22.33 -3.54 9.19
CA HIS A 14 -22.13 -2.85 10.47
C HIS A 14 -20.97 -1.87 10.35
N ASP A 15 -21.07 -0.74 11.07
CA ASP A 15 -19.99 0.25 11.09
C ASP A 15 -18.71 -0.34 11.71
N MET A 16 -17.57 -0.08 11.08
CA MET A 16 -16.26 -0.59 11.48
C MET A 16 -15.37 0.49 12.09
N THR A 17 -14.29 0.08 12.75
CA THR A 17 -13.32 1.01 13.36
C THR A 17 -12.36 1.56 12.30
N HIS A 18 -12.32 2.88 12.13
CA HIS A 18 -11.41 3.52 11.15
C HIS A 18 -9.92 3.50 11.56
N GLN A 19 -9.61 3.41 12.86
CA GLN A 19 -8.23 3.36 13.40
C GLN A 19 -7.65 1.94 13.35
N VAL A 20 -7.62 1.35 12.17
CA VAL A 20 -6.96 0.06 11.92
C VAL A 20 -5.65 0.27 11.18
N SER A 21 -4.75 -0.72 11.26
CA SER A 21 -3.39 -0.69 10.72
C SER A 21 -2.45 0.35 11.38
N THR A 22 -1.15 0.09 11.28
CA THR A 22 -0.12 1.10 11.56
C THR A 22 -0.28 2.24 10.56
N ARG A 23 -0.25 3.49 11.05
CA ARG A 23 -0.54 4.70 10.27
C ARG A 23 0.16 4.75 8.91
N TRP A 24 1.42 4.32 8.84
CA TRP A 24 2.25 4.38 7.62
C TRP A 24 1.66 3.58 6.45
N TYR A 25 0.83 2.57 6.73
CA TYR A 25 0.19 1.71 5.75
C TYR A 25 -1.33 1.94 5.67
N ARG A 26 -1.86 2.94 6.40
CA ARG A 26 -3.29 3.22 6.46
C ARG A 26 -3.77 3.86 5.15
N ALA A 27 -4.86 3.33 4.62
CA ALA A 27 -5.50 3.84 3.41
C ALA A 27 -6.09 5.24 3.62
N PRO A 28 -6.13 6.11 2.59
CA PRO A 28 -6.57 7.49 2.73
C PRO A 28 -8.02 7.62 3.20
N GLU A 29 -8.92 6.72 2.79
CA GLU A 29 -10.32 6.72 3.24
C GLU A 29 -10.47 6.53 4.76
N LEU A 30 -9.58 5.75 5.37
CA LEU A 30 -9.56 5.54 6.82
C LEU A 30 -9.04 6.78 7.55
N LEU A 31 -8.10 7.51 6.93
CA LEU A 31 -7.58 8.78 7.46
C LEU A 31 -8.62 9.91 7.42
N PHE A 32 -9.65 9.79 6.57
CA PHE A 32 -10.84 10.65 6.59
C PHE A 32 -12.01 10.05 7.38
N GLY A 33 -11.75 9.03 8.20
CA GLY A 33 -12.72 8.51 9.15
C GLY A 33 -13.75 7.53 8.58
N ALA A 34 -13.53 6.93 7.40
CA ALA A 34 -14.44 5.95 6.82
C ALA A 34 -14.80 4.83 7.82
N ARG A 35 -16.11 4.61 8.02
CA ARG A 35 -16.65 3.53 8.86
C ARG A 35 -17.15 2.33 8.06
N ARG A 36 -17.39 2.54 6.76
CA ARG A 36 -17.82 1.51 5.82
C ARG A 36 -16.79 1.45 4.71
N TYR A 37 -15.82 0.55 4.89
CA TYR A 37 -14.76 0.29 3.93
C TYR A 37 -14.80 -1.17 3.48
N SER A 38 -14.01 -1.51 2.47
CA SER A 38 -13.91 -2.87 1.92
C SER A 38 -12.49 -3.38 2.06
N GLN A 39 -12.23 -4.60 1.57
CA GLN A 39 -10.88 -5.17 1.42
C GLN A 39 -9.90 -4.26 0.64
N ALA A 40 -10.38 -3.22 -0.06
CA ALA A 40 -9.52 -2.25 -0.75
C ALA A 40 -8.53 -1.54 0.19
N ILE A 41 -8.79 -1.47 1.50
CA ILE A 41 -7.84 -0.93 2.48
C ILE A 41 -6.60 -1.81 2.60
N ASP A 42 -6.75 -3.13 2.47
CA ASP A 42 -5.64 -4.08 2.55
C ASP A 42 -4.79 -4.01 1.29
N LEU A 43 -5.43 -3.84 0.13
CA LEU A 43 -4.73 -3.68 -1.15
C LEU A 43 -3.92 -2.38 -1.23
N TRP A 44 -4.38 -1.31 -0.59
CA TRP A 44 -3.55 -0.12 -0.37
C TRP A 44 -2.31 -0.46 0.45
N GLY A 45 -2.49 -1.13 1.60
CA GLY A 45 -1.39 -1.56 2.46
C GLY A 45 -0.38 -2.44 1.73
N VAL A 46 -0.83 -3.39 0.90
CA VAL A 46 0.02 -4.21 0.03
C VAL A 46 0.83 -3.35 -0.93
N GLY A 47 0.23 -2.33 -1.55
CA GLY A 47 0.93 -1.39 -2.42
C GLY A 47 2.02 -0.62 -1.67
N VAL A 48 1.74 -0.14 -0.46
CA VAL A 48 2.73 0.56 0.38
C VAL A 48 3.89 -0.35 0.77
N VAL A 49 3.61 -1.58 1.19
CA VAL A 49 4.64 -2.57 1.54
C VAL A 49 5.49 -2.94 0.32
N LEU A 50 4.87 -3.19 -0.84
CA LEU A 50 5.60 -3.51 -2.06
C LEU A 50 6.54 -2.38 -2.47
N ALA A 51 6.06 -1.13 -2.42
CA ALA A 51 6.89 0.04 -2.69
C ALA A 51 8.06 0.16 -1.71
N GLU A 52 7.83 -0.07 -0.42
CA GLU A 52 8.86 -0.04 0.62
C GLU A 52 9.93 -1.13 0.40
N LEU A 53 9.53 -2.35 0.00
CA LEU A 53 10.47 -3.44 -0.32
C LEU A 53 11.41 -3.08 -1.49
N ILE A 54 10.90 -2.34 -2.48
CA ILE A 54 11.69 -1.91 -3.65
C ILE A 54 12.59 -0.74 -3.26
N ALA A 55 12.04 0.27 -2.58
CA ALA A 55 12.75 1.48 -2.21
C ALA A 55 13.73 1.27 -1.03
N ASN A 56 13.57 0.21 -0.24
CA ASN A 56 14.21 -0.01 1.06
C ASN A 56 14.04 1.18 2.04
N LEU A 57 12.95 1.92 1.88
CA LEU A 57 12.61 3.11 2.64
C LEU A 57 11.09 3.16 2.79
N PRO A 58 10.56 3.60 3.95
CA PRO A 58 9.12 3.71 4.13
C PRO A 58 8.53 4.73 3.14
N LEU A 59 7.49 4.33 2.41
CA LEU A 59 6.87 5.20 1.40
C LEU A 59 6.15 6.39 2.03
N PHE A 60 5.40 6.15 3.12
CA PHE A 60 4.62 7.18 3.81
C PHE A 60 4.86 7.14 5.33
N PRO A 61 6.00 7.65 5.83
CA PRO A 61 6.29 7.66 7.26
C PRO A 61 5.64 8.88 7.96
N GLY A 62 4.32 8.95 7.99
CA GLY A 62 3.58 10.06 8.60
C GLY A 62 3.62 10.07 10.13
N ALA A 63 3.87 11.25 10.71
CA ALA A 63 3.88 11.45 12.17
C ALA A 63 2.46 11.56 12.78
N SER A 64 1.51 12.07 11.99
CA SER A 64 0.09 12.22 12.34
C SER A 64 -0.78 11.85 11.15
N ASP A 65 -2.10 11.70 11.34
CA ASP A 65 -3.03 11.35 10.25
C ASP A 65 -3.04 12.45 9.15
N LEU A 66 -2.90 13.72 9.56
CA LEU A 66 -2.73 14.85 8.63
C LEU A 66 -1.41 14.77 7.85
N ASP A 67 -0.28 14.53 8.54
CA ASP A 67 1.02 14.38 7.87
C ASP A 67 1.04 13.18 6.91
N GLN A 68 0.35 12.09 7.29
CA GLN A 68 0.16 10.92 6.42
C GLN A 68 -0.58 11.31 5.13
N LEU A 69 -1.70 12.04 5.23
CA LEU A 69 -2.45 12.53 4.06
C LEU A 69 -1.60 13.45 3.17
N ILE A 70 -0.84 14.38 3.77
CA ILE A 70 0.07 15.26 3.02
C ILE A 70 1.07 14.46 2.19
N ARG A 71 1.66 13.40 2.77
CA ARG A 71 2.62 12.53 2.07
C ARG A 71 1.96 11.74 0.95
N ILE A 72 0.76 11.21 1.20
CA ILE A 72 -0.03 10.52 0.18
C ILE A 72 -0.31 11.46 -0.99
N PHE A 73 -0.76 12.69 -0.73
CA PHE A 73 -1.10 13.65 -1.78
C PHE A 73 0.11 14.27 -2.48
N ARG A 74 1.30 14.29 -1.88
CA ARG A 74 2.52 14.62 -2.62
C ARG A 74 2.82 13.60 -3.73
N LEU A 75 2.51 12.33 -3.48
CA LEU A 75 2.76 11.25 -4.44
C LEU A 75 1.60 11.05 -5.42
N ARG A 76 0.37 10.93 -4.92
CA ARG A 76 -0.83 10.62 -5.72
C ARG A 76 -1.64 11.86 -6.12
N GLY A 77 -1.19 13.03 -5.67
CA GLY A 77 -1.87 14.30 -5.85
C GLY A 77 -3.08 14.48 -4.92
N SER A 78 -3.60 15.70 -4.83
CA SER A 78 -4.79 16.04 -4.03
C SER A 78 -6.07 15.34 -4.53
N PRO A 79 -7.10 15.14 -3.69
CA PRO A 79 -8.39 14.64 -4.15
C PRO A 79 -9.04 15.62 -5.15
N THR A 80 -9.58 15.10 -6.26
CA THR A 80 -10.46 15.85 -7.19
C THR A 80 -11.66 14.99 -7.55
N THR A 81 -12.68 15.60 -8.16
CA THR A 81 -13.88 14.92 -8.68
C THR A 81 -13.55 13.76 -9.60
N GLU A 82 -12.45 13.83 -10.36
CA GLU A 82 -12.02 12.74 -11.24
C GLU A 82 -11.24 11.67 -10.50
N ARG A 83 -10.32 12.06 -9.60
CA ARG A 83 -9.40 11.14 -8.91
C ARG A 83 -10.10 10.37 -7.80
N TRP A 84 -10.92 11.06 -7.01
CA TRP A 84 -11.64 10.49 -5.88
C TRP A 84 -13.07 11.06 -5.75
N PRO A 85 -13.97 10.68 -6.68
CA PRO A 85 -15.35 11.18 -6.69
C PRO A 85 -16.11 10.89 -5.38
N SER A 86 -15.87 9.73 -4.75
CA SER A 86 -16.58 9.33 -3.54
C SER A 86 -16.10 10.05 -2.26
N ALA A 87 -15.01 10.82 -2.31
CA ALA A 87 -14.38 11.41 -1.14
C ALA A 87 -15.30 12.37 -0.38
N VAL A 88 -16.18 13.06 -1.09
CA VAL A 88 -17.17 14.00 -0.54
C VAL A 88 -18.12 13.34 0.47
N ASN A 89 -18.23 12.01 0.47
CA ASN A 89 -19.08 11.27 1.39
C ASN A 89 -18.34 10.85 2.67
N LEU A 90 -17.05 11.19 2.82
CA LEU A 90 -16.25 10.78 3.97
C LEU A 90 -16.45 11.74 5.15
N PRO A 91 -16.51 11.23 6.40
CA PRO A 91 -16.86 12.04 7.58
C PRO A 91 -16.02 13.29 7.82
N ASP A 92 -14.73 13.24 7.48
CA ASP A 92 -13.79 14.31 7.75
C ASP A 92 -13.30 15.03 6.49
N PHE A 93 -13.87 14.75 5.30
CA PHE A 93 -13.39 15.34 4.04
C PHE A 93 -13.49 16.86 4.02
N ASP A 94 -14.64 17.42 4.41
CA ASP A 94 -14.87 18.87 4.42
C ASP A 94 -14.20 19.60 5.60
N LYS A 95 -13.59 18.86 6.53
CA LYS A 95 -12.93 19.44 7.72
C LYS A 95 -11.49 19.84 7.47
N ILE A 96 -10.88 19.33 6.39
CA ILE A 96 -9.46 19.47 6.12
C ILE A 96 -9.27 19.84 4.65
N HIS A 97 -8.62 20.97 4.40
CA HIS A 97 -8.30 21.43 3.05
C HIS A 97 -6.82 21.22 2.73
N PHE A 98 -6.55 20.73 1.53
CA PHE A 98 -5.20 20.53 1.01
C PHE A 98 -5.00 21.42 -0.22
N PRO A 99 -3.78 21.93 -0.47
CA PRO A 99 -3.49 22.63 -1.71
C PRO A 99 -3.58 21.68 -2.90
N ASP A 100 -3.99 22.21 -4.05
CA ASP A 100 -4.03 21.43 -5.28
C ASP A 100 -2.63 20.95 -5.66
N THR A 101 -2.48 19.64 -5.68
CA THR A 101 -1.20 18.98 -5.93
C THR A 101 -1.37 17.96 -7.06
N PRO A 102 -0.60 18.05 -8.15
CA PRO A 102 -0.63 17.05 -9.22
C PRO A 102 -0.01 15.73 -8.74
N PRO A 103 -0.40 14.59 -9.31
CA PRO A 103 0.24 13.32 -9.02
C PRO A 103 1.69 13.31 -9.54
N THR A 104 2.57 12.66 -8.78
CA THR A 104 3.96 12.40 -9.16
C THR A 104 4.06 10.97 -9.72
N PRO A 105 4.63 10.76 -10.92
CA PRO A 105 4.86 9.41 -11.43
C PRO A 105 5.73 8.58 -10.47
N LEU A 106 5.31 7.35 -10.17
CA LEU A 106 6.03 6.50 -9.21
C LEU A 106 7.46 6.16 -9.65
N ASN A 107 7.72 6.09 -10.95
CA ASN A 107 9.04 5.80 -11.51
C ASN A 107 10.05 6.97 -11.38
N ILE A 108 9.63 8.12 -10.87
CA ILE A 108 10.55 9.22 -10.52
C ILE A 108 10.68 9.42 -8.99
N GLU A 109 9.89 8.67 -8.22
CA GLU A 109 9.93 8.73 -6.75
C GLU A 109 11.22 8.08 -6.21
N LYS A 110 11.74 8.64 -5.12
CA LYS A 110 13.00 8.18 -4.53
C LYS A 110 12.91 6.71 -4.16
N GLY A 111 13.86 5.91 -4.65
CA GLY A 111 13.92 4.47 -4.40
C GLY A 111 13.07 3.63 -5.36
N LEU A 112 12.10 4.22 -6.06
CA LEU A 112 11.29 3.55 -7.07
C LEU A 112 11.78 3.81 -8.51
N THR A 113 12.79 4.66 -8.70
CA THR A 113 13.34 4.98 -10.03
C THR A 113 13.89 3.79 -10.81
N LYS A 114 14.26 2.71 -10.10
CA LYS A 114 14.77 1.46 -10.69
C LYS A 114 13.71 0.35 -10.73
N ALA A 115 12.48 0.64 -10.31
CA ALA A 115 11.41 -0.35 -10.31
C ALA A 115 11.08 -0.74 -11.76
N PRO A 116 10.98 -2.05 -12.08
CA PRO A 116 10.55 -2.48 -13.40
C PRO A 116 9.17 -1.92 -13.76
N THR A 117 8.93 -1.62 -15.04
CA THR A 117 7.67 -1.02 -15.52
C THR A 117 6.42 -1.75 -15.03
N HIS A 118 6.42 -3.08 -15.07
CA HIS A 118 5.28 -3.90 -14.60
C HIS A 118 5.03 -3.82 -13.09
N THR A 119 6.09 -3.56 -12.32
CA THR A 119 5.99 -3.30 -10.88
C THR A 119 5.36 -1.93 -10.64
N VAL A 120 5.79 -0.92 -11.39
CA VAL A 120 5.21 0.43 -11.33
C VAL A 120 3.73 0.39 -11.70
N GLN A 121 3.35 -0.36 -12.75
CA GLN A 121 1.95 -0.54 -13.16
C GLN A 121 1.09 -1.15 -12.03
N LEU A 122 1.59 -2.18 -11.35
CA LEU A 122 0.88 -2.77 -10.20
C LEU A 122 0.77 -1.77 -9.05
N LEU A 123 1.85 -1.06 -8.70
CA LEU A 123 1.84 -0.04 -7.66
C LEU A 123 0.87 1.10 -7.97
N ASP A 124 0.84 1.57 -9.22
CA ASP A 124 -0.10 2.61 -9.65
C ASP A 124 -1.54 2.17 -9.48
N ALA A 125 -1.86 0.90 -9.76
CA ALA A 125 -3.20 0.35 -9.58
C ALA A 125 -3.57 0.18 -8.09
N LEU A 126 -2.65 -0.30 -7.26
CA LEU A 126 -2.88 -0.49 -5.82
C LEU A 126 -2.98 0.83 -5.05
N LEU A 127 -2.23 1.85 -5.45
CA LEU A 127 -2.14 3.15 -4.77
C LEU A 127 -3.09 4.20 -5.37
N GLN A 128 -4.26 3.79 -5.84
CA GLN A 128 -5.33 4.72 -6.23
C GLN A 128 -6.01 5.31 -4.98
N LEU A 129 -6.33 6.60 -5.03
CA LEU A 129 -7.04 7.26 -3.92
C LEU A 129 -8.44 6.70 -3.73
N GLU A 130 -9.22 6.66 -4.82
CA GLU A 130 -10.55 6.06 -4.85
C GLU A 130 -10.49 4.55 -4.59
N PRO A 131 -11.09 4.04 -3.50
CA PRO A 131 -11.01 2.62 -3.14
C PRO A 131 -11.59 1.70 -4.22
N THR A 132 -12.63 2.15 -4.93
CA THR A 132 -13.28 1.37 -6.00
C THR A 132 -12.44 1.23 -7.26
N LYS A 133 -11.40 2.06 -7.43
CA LYS A 133 -10.45 1.96 -8.55
C LYS A 133 -9.27 1.03 -8.23
N ARG A 134 -9.12 0.57 -6.99
CA ARG A 134 -8.09 -0.41 -6.63
C ARG A 134 -8.53 -1.80 -7.10
N PRO A 135 -7.61 -2.63 -7.62
CA PRO A 135 -7.95 -4.00 -8.00
C PRO A 135 -8.30 -4.83 -6.77
N THR A 136 -9.09 -5.88 -6.94
CA THR A 136 -9.20 -6.95 -5.93
C THR A 136 -7.89 -7.73 -5.85
N ALA A 137 -7.69 -8.53 -4.78
CA ALA A 137 -6.52 -9.40 -4.68
C ALA A 137 -6.40 -10.36 -5.88
N LEU A 138 -7.53 -10.93 -6.34
CA LEU A 138 -7.55 -11.81 -7.52
C LEU A 138 -7.16 -11.08 -8.80
N THR A 139 -7.68 -9.86 -8.99
CA THR A 139 -7.32 -9.02 -10.14
C THR A 139 -5.86 -8.59 -10.09
N ALA A 140 -5.36 -8.21 -8.92
CA ALA A 140 -3.96 -7.82 -8.70
C ALA A 140 -3.00 -8.98 -9.02
N PHE A 141 -3.36 -10.21 -8.66
CA PHE A 141 -2.57 -11.41 -8.96
C PHE A 141 -2.41 -11.67 -10.47
N SER A 142 -3.31 -11.13 -11.29
CA SER A 142 -3.27 -11.27 -12.75
C SER A 142 -2.34 -10.26 -13.43
N PHE A 143 -1.74 -9.31 -12.70
CA PHE A 143 -0.76 -8.37 -13.25
C PHE A 143 0.50 -9.10 -13.69
N HIS A 144 1.12 -8.60 -14.77
CA HIS A 144 2.35 -9.19 -15.32
C HIS A 144 3.49 -9.27 -14.31
N PHE A 145 3.50 -8.40 -13.30
CA PHE A 145 4.42 -8.47 -12.15
C PHE A 145 4.56 -9.90 -11.57
N PHE A 146 3.46 -10.64 -11.41
CA PHE A 146 3.47 -12.00 -10.85
C PHE A 146 3.81 -13.10 -11.86
N GLN A 147 3.97 -12.75 -13.14
CA GLN A 147 4.26 -13.68 -14.24
C GLN A 147 5.70 -13.56 -14.74
N LEU A 148 6.44 -12.55 -14.28
CA LEU A 148 7.81 -12.29 -14.71
C LEU A 148 8.79 -13.39 -14.24
N ALA A 149 9.78 -13.66 -15.10
CA ALA A 149 10.93 -14.46 -14.75
C ALA A 149 12.07 -13.57 -14.17
N PRO A 150 12.89 -14.09 -13.24
CA PRO A 150 12.72 -15.38 -12.56
C PRO A 150 11.51 -15.35 -11.62
N PRO A 151 10.86 -16.50 -11.37
CA PRO A 151 9.80 -16.58 -10.38
C PRO A 151 10.33 -16.24 -8.98
N ALA A 152 9.42 -16.05 -8.03
CA ALA A 152 9.77 -15.85 -6.63
C ALA A 152 10.73 -16.93 -6.14
N SER A 153 11.74 -16.52 -5.36
CA SER A 153 12.75 -17.43 -4.84
C SER A 153 12.11 -18.51 -3.96
N ASP A 154 12.60 -19.74 -4.10
CA ASP A 154 12.15 -20.87 -3.27
C ASP A 154 12.35 -20.54 -1.76
N PRO A 155 11.31 -20.69 -0.91
CA PRO A 155 11.41 -20.49 0.53
C PRO A 155 12.58 -21.25 1.19
N PHE A 156 12.93 -22.43 0.69
CA PHE A 156 14.07 -23.19 1.17
C PHE A 156 15.40 -22.50 0.88
N ILE A 157 15.55 -21.92 -0.31
CA ILE A 157 16.74 -21.14 -0.69
C ILE A 157 16.83 -19.87 0.17
N ILE A 158 15.71 -19.20 0.41
CA ILE A 158 15.65 -18.04 1.32
C ILE A 158 16.14 -18.43 2.72
N LYS A 159 15.66 -19.56 3.26
CA LYS A 159 16.10 -20.06 4.57
C LYS A 159 17.61 -20.29 4.64
N ILE A 160 18.18 -20.95 3.63
CA ILE A 160 19.63 -21.18 3.54
C ILE A 160 20.40 -19.86 3.55
N LEU A 161 19.95 -18.87 2.78
CA LEU A 161 20.61 -17.56 2.71
C LEU A 161 20.56 -16.83 4.06
N ILE A 162 19.43 -16.89 4.76
CA ILE A 162 19.26 -16.31 6.10
C ILE A 162 20.20 -16.99 7.12
N ASP A 163 20.26 -18.32 7.13
CA ASP A 163 21.08 -19.07 8.08
C ASP A 163 22.58 -18.84 7.85
N ARG A 164 23.00 -18.77 6.58
CA ARG A 164 24.38 -18.38 6.21
C ARG A 164 24.73 -16.98 6.71
N ARG A 165 23.85 -16.00 6.51
CA ARG A 165 24.07 -14.62 6.99
C ARG A 165 24.18 -14.55 8.51
N ARG A 166 23.34 -15.28 9.25
CA ARG A 166 23.40 -15.38 10.72
C ARG A 166 24.73 -15.97 11.19
N THR A 167 25.18 -17.04 10.55
CA THR A 167 26.44 -17.71 10.90
C THR A 167 27.66 -16.79 10.67
N GLN A 168 27.67 -16.03 9.57
CA GLN A 168 28.73 -15.06 9.28
C GLN A 168 28.78 -13.93 10.31
N GLN A 169 27.62 -13.40 10.72
CA GLN A 169 27.55 -12.35 11.76
C GLN A 169 28.04 -12.85 13.12
N GLN A 170 27.77 -14.10 13.48
CA GLN A 170 28.28 -14.71 14.72
C GLN A 170 29.80 -14.89 14.71
N LYS A 171 30.38 -15.27 13.56
CA LYS A 171 31.84 -15.38 13.41
C LYS A 171 32.53 -14.01 13.53
N MET A 172 31.99 -12.96 12.89
CA MET A 172 32.55 -11.60 12.98
C MET A 172 32.49 -11.04 14.42
N LYS A 173 31.42 -11.29 15.16
CA LYS A 173 31.30 -10.85 16.56
C LYS A 173 32.26 -11.57 17.50
N LYS A 174 32.57 -12.85 17.25
CA LYS A 174 33.54 -13.61 18.05
C LYS A 174 34.98 -13.21 17.77
N SER A 175 35.32 -12.85 16.53
CA SER A 175 36.67 -12.39 16.19
C SER A 175 36.97 -10.99 16.74
N SER A 176 35.97 -10.08 16.79
CA SER A 176 36.14 -8.73 17.34
C SER A 176 36.20 -8.67 18.88
N SER A 177 35.92 -9.77 19.57
CA SER A 177 35.94 -9.85 21.05
C SER A 177 37.18 -10.55 21.60
N THR A 178 38.14 -10.91 20.74
CA THR A 178 39.38 -11.62 21.09
C THR A 178 40.64 -10.75 20.96
N ASP A 179 40.49 -9.47 20.61
CA ASP A 179 41.59 -8.50 20.40
C ASP A 179 41.68 -7.41 21.51
N ASP A 180 41.00 -7.59 22.64
CA ASP A 180 41.16 -6.81 23.90
C ASP A 180 41.71 -7.72 25.01
#